data_AF-A0A971CJ40-F1
#
_entry.id   AF-A0A971CJ40-F1
#
_cell.length_a   1.000
_cell.length_b   1.000
_cell.length_c   1.000
_cell.angle_alpha   90.00
_cell.angle_beta   90.00
_cell.angle_gamma   90.00
#
_symmetry.space_group_name_H-M   'P 1'
#
loop_
_entity.id
_entity.type
_entity.pdbx_description
1 polymer ?
#
loop_
_entity_poly.entity_id
_entity_poly.type
_entity_poly.pdbx_seq_one_letter_code
_entity_poly.pdbx_strand_id
1 'polypeptide(L)'
;MCYLVTMTAGKFSRRDLFGFVRRLRKEAEPSPIVPDPGSEIDESCSPEATVTGRIAAEPYYEQLLCRLLEFCITPRTFTQIQLWMLPFPEIRAGSHSPDTLLQWLIDAGGIAPHNQNGDEILWKTTEAGRSAIK
;
A
#
# COMPACT_ATOMS: atom_id res chain seq x y z
N MET A 1 34.01 -21.32 12.08
CA MET A 1 32.90 -22.26 12.40
C MET A 1 31.67 -21.77 11.67
N CYS A 2 31.26 -22.52 10.65
CA CYS A 2 30.08 -22.25 9.84
C CYS A 2 28.81 -22.61 10.61
N TYR A 3 27.80 -21.74 10.58
CA TYR A 3 26.42 -22.15 10.86
C TYR A 3 25.57 -21.90 9.62
N LEU A 4 25.42 -22.97 8.84
CA LEU A 4 24.28 -23.17 7.95
C LEU A 4 23.04 -23.36 8.84
N VAL A 5 22.12 -22.42 8.81
CA VAL A 5 20.77 -22.64 9.33
C VAL A 5 19.88 -23.02 8.16
N THR A 6 19.49 -24.28 8.15
CA THR A 6 18.51 -24.89 7.25
C THR A 6 17.14 -24.25 7.47
N MET A 7 16.57 -23.60 6.45
CA MET A 7 15.17 -23.20 6.47
C MET A 7 14.29 -24.39 6.08
N THR A 8 13.58 -24.92 7.08
CA THR A 8 12.47 -25.87 6.89
C THR A 8 11.23 -25.14 6.38
N ALA A 9 10.66 -25.65 5.29
CA ALA A 9 9.46 -25.15 4.65
C ALA A 9 8.23 -25.23 5.56
N GLY A 10 7.76 -24.06 6.03
CA GLY A 10 6.50 -23.88 6.74
C GLY A 10 5.55 -23.01 5.92
N LYS A 11 4.34 -23.51 5.67
CA LYS A 11 3.27 -22.89 4.88
C LYS A 11 3.02 -21.43 5.30
N PHE A 12 3.33 -20.50 4.40
CA PHE A 12 3.20 -19.06 4.62
C PHE A 12 1.76 -18.61 4.29
N SER A 13 1.00 -18.24 5.32
CA SER A 13 -0.39 -17.80 5.22
C SER A 13 -0.47 -16.30 4.91
N ARG A 14 -1.36 -15.91 3.98
CA ARG A 14 -1.50 -14.53 3.46
C ARG A 14 -1.87 -13.47 4.51
N ARG A 15 -2.27 -13.87 5.73
CA ARG A 15 -2.59 -12.95 6.84
C ARG A 15 -1.37 -12.56 7.69
N ASP A 16 -0.27 -13.33 7.61
CA ASP A 16 0.90 -13.12 8.47
C ASP A 16 1.92 -12.12 7.88
N LEU A 17 1.82 -11.79 6.58
CA LEU A 17 2.72 -10.81 5.95
C LEU A 17 2.45 -9.36 6.44
N PHE A 18 1.17 -9.02 6.70
CA PHE A 18 0.77 -7.71 7.24
C PHE A 18 1.34 -7.43 8.65
N GLY A 19 1.67 -8.48 9.42
CA GLY A 19 2.32 -8.36 10.73
C GLY A 19 3.84 -8.21 10.66
N PHE A 20 4.48 -8.77 9.63
CA PHE A 20 5.94 -8.86 9.55
C PHE A 20 6.60 -7.51 9.25
N VAL A 21 6.02 -6.69 8.37
CA VAL A 21 6.54 -5.35 8.06
C VAL A 21 6.40 -4.40 9.25
N ARG A 22 5.33 -4.57 10.05
CA ARG A 22 5.14 -3.84 11.32
C ARG A 22 6.10 -4.29 12.42
N ARG A 23 6.67 -5.51 12.32
CA ARG A 23 7.59 -6.09 13.31
C ARG A 23 9.01 -5.51 13.20
N LEU A 24 9.43 -5.08 12.01
CA LEU A 24 10.80 -4.59 11.78
C LEU A 24 11.04 -3.13 12.21
N ARG A 25 10.04 -2.44 12.78
CA ARG A 25 10.20 -1.11 13.41
C ARG A 25 10.28 -1.17 14.95
N LYS A 26 10.47 -2.35 15.55
CA LYS A 26 10.45 -2.53 17.02
C LYS A 26 11.78 -3.02 17.59
N GLU A 27 12.88 -2.41 17.16
CA GLU A 27 14.20 -2.50 17.81
C GLU A 27 14.66 -1.07 18.12
N ALA A 28 13.95 -0.40 19.02
CA ALA A 28 14.42 0.83 19.66
C ALA A 28 14.03 0.74 21.14
N GLU A 29 15.04 0.47 21.96
CA GLU A 29 15.02 0.31 23.42
C GLU A 29 14.28 1.45 24.14
N PRO A 30 13.46 1.16 25.18
CA PRO A 30 12.80 2.20 25.97
C PRO A 30 13.71 2.65 27.13
N SER A 31 14.03 3.94 27.18
CA SER A 31 14.44 4.61 28.43
C SER A 31 13.29 5.49 28.95
N PRO A 32 13.04 5.54 30.27
CA PRO A 32 11.85 6.18 30.84
C PRO A 32 12.09 7.66 31.23
N ILE A 33 10.98 8.37 31.54
CA ILE A 33 10.86 9.68 32.25
C ILE A 33 10.81 10.87 31.26
N VAL A 34 9.80 11.77 31.16
CA VAL A 34 8.72 12.31 32.03
C VAL A 34 7.57 12.86 31.13
N PRO A 35 6.35 13.13 31.66
CA PRO A 35 5.25 13.71 30.87
C PRO A 35 5.32 15.25 30.78
N ASP A 36 5.41 15.79 29.57
CA ASP A 36 5.34 17.24 29.30
C ASP A 36 4.04 17.58 28.53
N PRO A 37 3.17 18.48 29.05
CA PRO A 37 1.95 18.87 28.38
C PRO A 37 2.19 20.10 27.50
N GLY A 38 2.65 19.91 26.26
CA GLY A 38 2.62 20.97 25.27
C GLY A 38 3.47 20.72 24.04
N SER A 39 2.81 20.48 22.89
CA SER A 39 3.40 20.47 21.54
C SER A 39 4.47 19.40 21.34
N GLU A 40 4.31 18.39 20.48
CA GLU A 40 4.77 18.48 19.10
C GLU A 40 4.18 17.30 18.32
N ILE A 41 3.23 17.62 17.46
CA ILE A 41 2.88 16.80 16.29
C ILE A 41 4.00 17.05 15.30
N ASP A 42 5.01 16.18 15.20
CA ASP A 42 5.83 16.12 13.98
C ASP A 42 6.53 14.77 13.82
N GLU A 43 5.77 13.75 13.46
CA GLU A 43 6.31 12.73 12.55
C GLU A 43 5.37 12.69 11.34
N SER A 44 5.32 13.83 10.65
CA SER A 44 4.57 14.00 9.40
C SER A 44 5.33 13.33 8.26
N CYS A 45 5.40 12.00 8.30
CA CYS A 45 5.77 11.21 7.12
C CYS A 45 4.64 11.41 6.12
N SER A 46 4.75 12.44 5.27
CA SER A 46 3.62 12.85 4.46
C SER A 46 3.20 11.68 3.56
N PRO A 47 1.94 11.21 3.65
CA PRO A 47 1.49 10.03 2.92
C PRO A 47 1.63 10.22 1.40
N GLU A 48 1.57 11.47 0.93
CA GLU A 48 1.78 11.82 -0.49
C GLU A 48 3.16 11.43 -1.01
N ALA A 49 4.22 11.62 -0.20
CA ALA A 49 5.59 11.25 -0.59
C ALA A 49 5.75 9.73 -0.73
N THR A 50 4.99 8.96 0.05
CA THR A 50 4.99 7.49 -0.03
C THR A 50 4.32 6.99 -1.30
N VAL A 51 3.18 7.59 -1.70
CA VAL A 51 2.47 7.24 -2.93
C VAL A 51 3.31 7.58 -4.16
N THR A 52 3.82 8.81 -4.24
CA THR A 52 4.67 9.22 -5.38
C THR A 52 5.96 8.40 -5.44
N GLY A 53 6.58 8.11 -4.28
CA GLY A 53 7.77 7.27 -4.22
C GLY A 53 7.52 5.85 -4.72
N ARG A 54 6.37 5.25 -4.40
CA ARG A 54 6.03 3.91 -4.89
C ARG A 54 5.74 3.88 -6.40
N ILE A 55 5.05 4.90 -6.91
CA ILE A 55 4.79 5.06 -8.35
C ILE A 55 6.12 5.22 -9.11
N ALA A 56 7.01 6.09 -8.62
CA ALA A 56 8.31 6.34 -9.23
C ALA A 56 9.27 5.14 -9.17
N ALA A 57 9.09 4.23 -8.20
CA ALA A 57 9.87 3.00 -8.12
C ALA A 57 9.56 2.02 -9.25
N GLU A 58 8.39 2.14 -9.90
CA GLU A 58 7.89 1.21 -10.90
C GLU A 58 7.48 1.96 -12.18
N PRO A 59 8.44 2.51 -12.95
CA PRO A 59 8.15 3.39 -14.08
C PRO A 59 7.32 2.70 -15.18
N TYR A 60 7.41 1.37 -15.28
CA TYR A 60 6.60 0.58 -16.20
C TYR A 60 5.09 0.66 -15.89
N TYR A 61 4.73 0.79 -14.61
CA TYR A 61 3.34 0.86 -14.17
C TYR A 61 2.90 2.29 -13.81
N GLU A 62 3.78 3.28 -13.90
CA GLU A 62 3.51 4.66 -13.48
C GLU A 62 2.20 5.20 -14.04
N GLN A 63 2.02 5.15 -15.37
CA GLN A 63 0.81 5.64 -16.02
C GLN A 63 -0.44 4.84 -15.61
N LEU A 64 -0.31 3.52 -15.46
CA LEU A 64 -1.42 2.66 -15.06
C LEU A 64 -1.83 2.94 -13.61
N LEU A 65 -0.88 3.14 -12.71
CA LEU A 65 -1.11 3.47 -11.31
C LEU A 65 -1.77 4.85 -11.16
N CYS A 66 -1.32 5.85 -11.91
CA CYS A 66 -1.97 7.17 -11.94
C CYS A 66 -3.42 7.07 -12.42
N ARG A 67 -3.67 6.38 -13.55
CA ARG A 67 -5.03 6.17 -14.06
C ARG A 67 -5.90 5.35 -13.09
N LEU A 68 -5.31 4.41 -12.36
CA LEU A 68 -6.02 3.65 -11.32
C LEU A 68 -6.47 4.55 -10.17
N LEU A 69 -5.62 5.49 -9.74
CA LEU A 69 -5.97 6.51 -8.74
C LEU A 69 -7.10 7.42 -9.26
N GLU A 70 -7.09 7.81 -10.53
CA GLU A 70 -8.20 8.55 -11.14
C GLU A 70 -9.50 7.73 -11.17
N PHE A 71 -9.41 6.45 -11.55
CA PHE A 71 -10.57 5.56 -11.63
C PHE A 71 -11.23 5.34 -10.25
N CYS A 72 -10.42 5.27 -9.19
CA CYS A 72 -10.87 5.09 -7.82
C CYS A 72 -11.29 6.40 -7.12
N ILE A 73 -11.33 7.56 -7.83
CA ILE A 73 -11.92 8.80 -7.29
C ILE A 73 -13.37 8.56 -6.87
N THR A 74 -14.10 7.80 -7.70
CA THR A 74 -15.39 7.23 -7.31
C THR A 74 -15.15 5.92 -6.58
N PRO A 75 -15.87 5.62 -5.49
CA PRO A 75 -15.67 4.37 -4.76
C PRO A 75 -16.05 3.18 -5.66
N ARG A 76 -15.11 2.25 -5.86
CA ARG A 76 -15.27 1.08 -6.74
C ARG A 76 -15.03 -0.22 -6.00
N THR A 77 -15.65 -1.29 -6.48
CA THR A 77 -15.40 -2.64 -5.95
C THR A 77 -14.10 -3.19 -6.52
N PHE A 78 -13.50 -4.14 -5.81
CA PHE A 78 -12.27 -4.81 -6.25
C PHE A 78 -12.43 -5.45 -7.64
N THR A 79 -13.56 -6.13 -7.87
CA THR A 79 -13.90 -6.77 -9.15
C THR A 79 -13.97 -5.76 -10.29
N GLN A 80 -14.57 -4.59 -10.07
CA GLN A 80 -14.65 -3.54 -11.10
C GLN A 80 -13.26 -3.02 -11.47
N ILE A 81 -12.39 -2.81 -10.47
CA ILE A 81 -11.02 -2.37 -10.68
C ILE A 81 -10.25 -3.40 -11.51
N GLN A 82 -10.30 -4.68 -11.14
CA GLN A 82 -9.62 -5.73 -11.89
C GLN A 82 -10.09 -5.81 -13.34
N LEU A 83 -11.40 -5.82 -13.57
CA LEU A 83 -11.97 -5.87 -14.93
C LEU A 83 -11.55 -4.66 -15.77
N TRP A 84 -11.46 -3.48 -15.16
CA TRP A 84 -10.98 -2.27 -15.82
C TRP A 84 -9.49 -2.36 -16.16
N MET A 85 -8.67 -3.04 -15.35
CA MET A 85 -7.23 -3.18 -15.55
C MET A 85 -6.83 -4.24 -16.60
N LEU A 86 -7.63 -5.29 -16.78
CA LEU A 86 -7.35 -6.40 -17.71
C LEU A 86 -7.04 -6.02 -19.17
N PRO A 87 -7.74 -5.05 -19.82
CA PRO A 87 -7.46 -4.71 -21.21
C PRO A 87 -6.12 -4.00 -21.43
N PHE A 88 -5.48 -3.47 -20.38
CA PHE A 88 -4.27 -2.67 -20.52
C PHE A 88 -3.06 -3.54 -20.88
N PRO A 89 -2.24 -3.12 -21.87
CA PRO A 89 -1.05 -3.87 -22.26
C PRO A 89 -0.04 -4.00 -21.12
N GLU A 90 0.03 -3.03 -20.20
CA GLU A 90 0.89 -3.03 -19.02
C GLU A 90 0.54 -4.18 -18.06
N ILE A 91 -0.73 -4.60 -18.00
CA ILE A 91 -1.14 -5.79 -17.23
C ILE A 91 -0.86 -7.07 -18.02
N ARG A 92 -1.12 -7.06 -19.33
CA ARG A 92 -0.96 -8.26 -20.17
C ARG A 92 0.50 -8.66 -20.40
N ALA A 93 1.38 -7.67 -20.53
CA ALA A 93 2.81 -7.85 -20.71
C ALA A 93 3.60 -7.69 -19.40
N GLY A 94 2.95 -7.20 -18.35
CA GLY A 94 3.55 -7.01 -17.04
C GLY A 94 3.73 -8.31 -16.27
N SER A 95 4.64 -8.26 -15.29
CA SER A 95 4.87 -9.37 -14.36
C SER A 95 3.91 -9.38 -13.16
N HIS A 96 3.25 -8.25 -12.89
CA HIS A 96 2.37 -8.09 -11.73
C HIS A 96 0.89 -8.11 -12.10
N SER A 97 0.11 -8.81 -11.29
CA SER A 97 -1.35 -8.84 -11.38
C SER A 97 -1.97 -7.52 -10.93
N PRO A 98 -3.20 -7.20 -11.39
CA PRO A 98 -3.92 -6.01 -10.94
C PRO A 98 -4.09 -5.95 -9.41
N ASP A 99 -4.28 -7.10 -8.76
CA ASP A 99 -4.33 -7.24 -7.30
C ASP A 99 -3.07 -6.70 -6.62
N THR A 100 -1.91 -6.98 -7.20
CA THR A 100 -0.60 -6.56 -6.67
C THR A 100 -0.44 -5.06 -6.77
N LEU A 101 -0.81 -4.48 -7.92
CA LEU A 101 -0.75 -3.04 -8.14
C LEU A 101 -1.71 -2.28 -7.21
N LEU A 102 -2.92 -2.82 -7.00
CA LEU A 102 -3.86 -2.23 -6.06
C LEU A 102 -3.33 -2.29 -4.61
N GLN A 103 -2.76 -3.42 -4.20
CA GLN A 103 -2.13 -3.55 -2.89
C GLN A 103 -1.01 -2.53 -2.69
N TRP A 104 -0.18 -2.26 -3.69
CA TRP A 104 0.86 -1.23 -3.58
C TRP A 104 0.30 0.16 -3.28
N LEU A 105 -0.82 0.52 -3.90
CA LEU A 105 -1.48 1.81 -3.63
C LEU A 105 -2.14 1.84 -2.24
N ILE A 106 -2.63 0.71 -1.75
CA ILE A 106 -3.19 0.60 -0.41
C ILE A 106 -2.07 0.73 0.64
N ASP A 107 -0.97 -0.01 0.48
CA ASP A 107 0.21 0.07 1.35
C ASP A 107 0.84 1.47 1.33
N ALA A 108 0.86 2.12 0.17
CA ALA A 108 1.36 3.49 0.06
C ALA A 108 0.38 4.55 0.59
N GLY A 109 -0.86 4.18 0.90
CA GLY A 109 -1.89 5.10 1.39
C GLY A 109 -2.57 5.95 0.31
N GLY A 110 -2.42 5.60 -0.97
CA GLY A 110 -3.07 6.29 -2.10
C GLY A 110 -4.54 5.91 -2.28
N ILE A 111 -4.93 4.71 -1.83
CA ILE A 111 -6.31 4.23 -1.86
C ILE A 111 -6.67 3.66 -0.49
N ALA A 112 -7.86 3.98 0.00
CA ALA A 112 -8.38 3.50 1.27
C ALA A 112 -9.73 2.80 1.10
N PRO A 113 -10.07 1.85 1.99
CA PRO A 113 -11.40 1.26 2.03
C PRO A 113 -12.43 2.30 2.46
N HIS A 114 -13.54 2.38 1.73
CA HIS A 114 -14.68 3.27 1.94
C HIS A 114 -15.92 2.41 2.18
N ASN A 115 -16.24 2.16 3.46
CA ASN A 115 -17.44 1.41 3.83
C ASN A 115 -18.60 2.38 4.06
N GLN A 116 -19.59 2.40 3.16
CA GLN A 116 -20.78 3.22 3.36
C GLN A 116 -21.96 2.45 3.97
N ASN A 117 -22.15 1.16 3.65
CA ASN A 117 -23.43 0.47 3.93
C ASN A 117 -23.34 -1.05 4.17
N GLY A 118 -22.17 -1.60 4.55
CA GLY A 118 -22.13 -2.83 5.34
C GLY A 118 -22.00 -4.20 4.66
N ASP A 119 -22.05 -4.31 3.32
CA ASP A 119 -21.85 -5.62 2.65
C ASP A 119 -20.62 -5.70 1.73
N GLU A 120 -20.19 -4.60 1.12
CA GLU A 120 -19.07 -4.62 0.17
C GLU A 120 -18.05 -3.51 0.46
N ILE A 121 -16.77 -3.89 0.50
CA ILE A 121 -15.65 -2.95 0.66
C ILE A 121 -15.43 -2.25 -0.68
N LEU A 122 -15.73 -0.96 -0.72
CA LEU A 122 -15.38 -0.10 -1.84
C LEU A 122 -14.01 0.50 -1.61
N TRP A 123 -13.26 0.71 -2.68
CA TRP A 123 -11.95 1.32 -2.67
C TRP A 123 -12.07 2.72 -3.24
N LYS A 124 -11.52 3.70 -2.52
CA LYS A 124 -11.57 5.10 -2.91
C LYS A 124 -10.21 5.76 -2.76
N THR A 125 -9.84 6.58 -3.73
CA THR A 125 -8.60 7.37 -3.72
C THR A 125 -8.61 8.36 -2.57
N THR A 126 -7.54 8.39 -1.80
CA THR A 126 -7.30 9.33 -0.69
C THR A 126 -6.82 10.68 -1.22
N GLU A 127 -6.74 11.69 -0.37
CA GLU A 127 -6.15 12.98 -0.76
C GLU A 127 -4.69 12.83 -1.21
N ALA A 128 -3.92 11.99 -0.51
CA ALA A 128 -2.53 11.68 -0.88
C ALA A 128 -2.43 11.04 -2.28
N GLY A 129 -3.35 10.13 -2.61
CA GLY A 129 -3.46 9.55 -3.94
C GLY A 129 -3.80 10.58 -5.00
N ARG A 130 -4.66 11.56 -4.69
CA ARG A 130 -5.03 12.63 -5.62
C ARG A 130 -3.87 13.58 -5.91
N SER A 131 -3.10 13.94 -4.89
CA SER A 131 -1.89 14.76 -5.04
C SER A 131 -0.80 14.09 -5.87
N ALA A 132 -0.80 12.75 -5.96
CA ALA A 132 0.16 11.97 -6.73
C ALA A 132 -0.19 11.83 -8.21
N ILE A 133 -1.41 12.19 -8.63
CA ILE A 133 -1.82 12.21 -10.04
C ILE A 133 -1.12 13.40 -10.71
N LYS A 134 -0.38 13.14 -11.79
CA LYS A 134 0.37 14.14 -12.55
C LYS A 134 -0.29 14.44 -13.89
#